data_AF-A0A7Y0KBX7-F1
#
_entry.id   AF-A0A7Y0KBX7-F1
#
_cell.length_a   1.000
_cell.length_b   1.000
_cell.length_c   1.000
_cell.angle_alpha   90.00
_cell.angle_beta   90.00
_cell.angle_gamma   90.00
#
_symmetry.space_group_name_H-M   'P 1'
#
loop_
_entity.id
_entity.type
_entity.pdbx_description
1 polymer ?
#
loop_
_entity_poly.entity_id
_entity_poly.type
_entity_poly.pdbx_seq_one_letter_code
_entity_poly.pdbx_strand_id
1 'polypeptide(L)'
;MKNRVEIASVWVQVIGTVLAALGNSAWKILSEDEVKNLDLVGNILQAFGNAVQADQQETVTFEKIGTQIQAIGNTVVASSYILLEEDLESKLIIKGNWLQAFGALVEAVDEVLDNSGPEQTLNILGNTTQAVGNSFQAIGGKHILFNNKDKGLFLVISGSWIQAVGTVLNAIGQTDEELAENNHVNQNKSVEDASSFYEQENLKHAWEERNKYY
;
A
#
# COMPACT_ATOMS: atom_id res chain seq x y z
N MET A 1 -2.85 -18.11 2.21
CA MET A 1 -3.90 -17.33 1.50
C MET A 1 -3.75 -15.85 1.79
N LYS A 2 -3.52 -15.44 3.05
CA LYS A 2 -3.31 -14.03 3.46
C LYS A 2 -2.26 -13.29 2.63
N ASN A 3 -1.05 -13.83 2.51
CA ASN A 3 0.05 -13.23 1.74
C ASN A 3 -0.29 -12.97 0.26
N ARG A 4 -1.16 -13.80 -0.36
CA ARG A 4 -1.60 -13.58 -1.74
C ARG A 4 -2.61 -12.43 -1.85
N VAL A 5 -3.45 -12.26 -0.84
CA VAL A 5 -4.42 -11.16 -0.77
C VAL A 5 -3.68 -9.84 -0.53
N GLU A 6 -2.70 -9.85 0.37
CA GLU A 6 -1.82 -8.71 0.68
C GLU A 6 -1.05 -8.25 -0.56
N ILE A 7 -0.33 -9.15 -1.23
CA ILE A 7 0.33 -8.86 -2.50
C ILE A 7 -0.67 -8.34 -3.54
N ALA A 8 -1.84 -8.96 -3.68
CA ALA A 8 -2.84 -8.47 -4.64
C ALA A 8 -3.29 -7.04 -4.32
N SER A 9 -3.47 -6.71 -3.03
CA SER A 9 -3.95 -5.39 -2.62
C SER A 9 -2.95 -4.25 -2.84
N VAL A 10 -1.64 -4.51 -2.69
CA VAL A 10 -0.60 -3.51 -2.97
C VAL A 10 -0.56 -3.19 -4.48
N TRP A 11 -0.73 -4.21 -5.33
CA TRP A 11 -0.80 -4.00 -6.78
C TRP A 11 -2.11 -3.35 -7.23
N VAL A 12 -3.23 -3.55 -6.51
CA VAL A 12 -4.46 -2.77 -6.75
C VAL A 12 -4.25 -1.29 -6.44
N GLN A 13 -3.53 -0.96 -5.36
CA GLN A 13 -3.15 0.42 -5.06
C GLN A 13 -2.27 1.03 -6.17
N VAL A 14 -1.30 0.27 -6.71
CA VAL A 14 -0.49 0.69 -7.86
C VAL A 14 -1.37 1.04 -9.07
N ILE A 15 -2.32 0.19 -9.42
CA ILE A 15 -3.23 0.46 -10.55
C ILE A 15 -4.01 1.76 -10.28
N GLY A 16 -4.48 1.95 -9.04
CA GLY A 16 -5.20 3.15 -8.64
C GLY A 16 -4.38 4.43 -8.79
N THR A 17 -3.12 4.43 -8.34
CA THR A 17 -2.24 5.61 -8.47
C THR A 17 -1.88 5.92 -9.93
N VAL A 18 -1.68 4.90 -10.76
CA VAL A 18 -1.43 5.09 -12.20
C VAL A 18 -2.65 5.67 -12.90
N LEU A 19 -3.87 5.19 -12.61
CA LEU A 19 -5.10 5.75 -13.19
C LEU A 19 -5.30 7.21 -12.77
N ALA A 20 -5.06 7.55 -11.50
CA ALA A 20 -5.13 8.93 -11.02
C ALA A 20 -4.09 9.83 -11.71
N ALA A 21 -2.85 9.35 -11.88
CA ALA A 21 -1.80 10.09 -12.59
C ALA A 21 -2.11 10.30 -14.08
N LEU A 22 -2.69 9.29 -14.74
CA LEU A 22 -3.16 9.40 -16.12
C LEU A 22 -4.30 10.42 -16.25
N GLY A 23 -5.30 10.36 -15.38
CA GLY A 23 -6.39 11.34 -15.31
C GLY A 23 -5.85 12.76 -15.22
N ASN A 24 -5.00 13.03 -14.23
CA ASN A 24 -4.41 14.34 -14.00
C ASN A 24 -3.55 14.86 -15.17
N SER A 25 -2.98 13.97 -15.99
CA SER A 25 -2.08 14.33 -17.10
C SER A 25 -2.77 14.48 -18.46
N ALA A 26 -3.94 13.87 -18.65
CA ALA A 26 -4.55 13.69 -19.96
C ALA A 26 -5.52 14.81 -20.38
N TRP A 27 -5.47 15.98 -19.75
CA TRP A 27 -6.38 17.12 -19.98
C TRP A 27 -6.38 17.70 -21.41
N LYS A 28 -5.41 17.34 -22.26
CA LYS A 28 -5.39 17.72 -23.69
C LYS A 28 -6.11 16.73 -24.60
N ILE A 29 -6.43 15.54 -24.11
CA ILE A 29 -6.93 14.41 -24.91
C ILE A 29 -8.29 13.95 -24.39
N LEU A 30 -8.53 14.06 -23.08
CA LEU A 30 -9.77 13.70 -22.41
C LEU A 30 -10.56 14.94 -22.00
N SER A 31 -11.88 14.78 -21.89
CA SER A 31 -12.78 15.77 -21.29
C SER A 31 -12.55 15.92 -19.78
N GLU A 32 -13.04 17.02 -19.20
CA GLU A 32 -12.94 17.26 -17.75
C GLU A 32 -13.61 16.15 -16.93
N ASP A 33 -14.76 15.64 -17.39
CA ASP A 33 -15.46 14.52 -16.75
C ASP A 33 -14.66 13.21 -16.82
N GLU A 34 -14.03 12.92 -17.96
CA GLU A 34 -13.18 11.73 -18.11
C GLU A 34 -11.93 11.80 -17.24
N VAL A 35 -11.29 12.96 -17.14
CA VAL A 35 -10.17 13.23 -16.23
C VAL A 35 -10.61 13.00 -14.78
N LYS A 36 -11.73 13.60 -14.36
CA LYS A 36 -12.30 13.46 -13.02
C LYS A 36 -12.66 12.00 -12.70
N ASN A 37 -13.23 11.27 -13.67
CA ASN A 37 -13.60 9.87 -13.50
C ASN A 37 -12.37 8.96 -13.33
N LEU A 38 -11.29 9.19 -14.08
CA LEU A 38 -10.05 8.43 -13.90
C LEU A 38 -9.42 8.70 -12.53
N ASP A 39 -9.43 9.95 -12.06
CA ASP A 39 -8.94 10.29 -10.73
C ASP A 39 -9.81 9.67 -9.62
N LEU A 40 -11.14 9.74 -9.77
CA LEU A 40 -12.09 9.10 -8.86
C LEU A 40 -11.86 7.58 -8.76
N VAL A 41 -11.84 6.87 -9.90
CA VAL A 41 -11.60 5.42 -9.93
C VAL A 41 -10.22 5.09 -9.35
N GLY A 42 -9.22 5.91 -9.65
CA GLY A 42 -7.87 5.77 -9.11
C GLY A 42 -7.85 5.83 -7.58
N ASN A 43 -8.50 6.84 -6.98
CA ASN A 43 -8.59 6.98 -5.52
C ASN A 43 -9.44 5.87 -4.87
N ILE A 44 -10.50 5.38 -5.54
CA ILE A 44 -11.29 4.24 -5.04
C ILE A 44 -10.43 2.97 -4.95
N LEU A 45 -9.66 2.67 -6.00
CA LEU A 45 -8.79 1.49 -6.00
C LEU A 45 -7.68 1.60 -4.95
N GLN A 46 -7.10 2.79 -4.75
CA GLN A 46 -6.14 3.03 -3.67
C GLN A 46 -6.76 2.84 -2.29
N ALA A 47 -7.94 3.41 -2.04
CA ALA A 47 -8.65 3.24 -0.77
C ALA A 47 -8.94 1.76 -0.48
N PHE A 48 -9.40 1.03 -1.50
CA PHE A 48 -9.67 -0.41 -1.39
C PHE A 48 -8.39 -1.21 -1.13
N GLY A 49 -7.33 -0.97 -1.91
CA GLY A 49 -6.03 -1.63 -1.74
C GLY A 49 -5.50 -1.45 -0.32
N ASN A 50 -5.47 -0.20 0.17
CA ASN A 50 -4.99 0.10 1.53
C ASN A 50 -5.89 -0.51 2.61
N ALA A 51 -7.21 -0.48 2.43
CA ALA A 51 -8.13 -1.09 3.40
C ALA A 51 -7.92 -2.61 3.51
N VAL A 52 -7.68 -3.29 2.38
CA VAL A 52 -7.40 -4.74 2.36
C VAL A 52 -6.05 -5.06 2.98
N GLN A 53 -4.99 -4.30 2.67
CA GLN A 53 -3.67 -4.44 3.31
C GLN A 53 -3.79 -4.36 4.85
N ALA A 54 -4.41 -3.29 5.36
CA ALA A 54 -4.59 -3.11 6.79
C ALA A 54 -5.45 -4.20 7.46
N ASP A 55 -6.36 -4.84 6.73
CA ASP A 55 -7.17 -5.96 7.21
C ASP A 55 -6.38 -7.27 7.27
N GLN A 56 -5.35 -7.44 6.43
CA GLN A 56 -4.48 -8.62 6.48
C GLN A 56 -3.51 -8.61 7.68
N GLN A 57 -3.10 -7.43 8.12
CA GLN A 57 -2.21 -7.26 9.28
C GLN A 57 -2.95 -7.55 10.60
N GLU A 58 -2.54 -8.57 11.36
CA GLU A 58 -3.25 -8.96 12.60
C GLU A 58 -2.94 -8.02 13.77
N THR A 59 -1.69 -7.60 13.90
CA THR A 59 -1.21 -6.74 14.98
C THR A 59 -1.38 -5.26 14.65
N VAL A 60 -1.57 -4.43 15.68
CA VAL A 60 -1.61 -2.97 15.50
C VAL A 60 -0.17 -2.47 15.52
N THR A 61 0.39 -2.22 14.34
CA THR A 61 1.72 -1.61 14.10
C THR A 61 1.57 -0.17 13.60
N PHE A 62 2.66 0.59 13.46
CA PHE A 62 2.55 1.88 12.79
C PHE A 62 2.25 1.71 11.30
N GLU A 63 2.71 0.63 10.67
CA GLU A 63 2.33 0.29 9.30
C GLU A 63 0.80 0.23 9.17
N LYS A 64 0.13 -0.62 9.96
CA LYS A 64 -1.34 -0.77 9.94
C LYS A 64 -2.07 0.57 10.10
N ILE A 65 -1.60 1.38 11.05
CA ILE A 65 -2.20 2.70 11.34
C ILE A 65 -2.00 3.63 10.14
N GLY A 66 -0.80 3.70 9.58
CA GLY A 66 -0.50 4.52 8.43
C GLY A 66 -1.31 4.11 7.21
N THR A 67 -1.42 2.80 6.93
CA THR A 67 -2.19 2.27 5.81
C THR A 67 -3.68 2.59 5.95
N GLN A 68 -4.24 2.50 7.17
CA GLN A 68 -5.61 2.95 7.45
C GLN A 68 -5.80 4.45 7.23
N ILE A 69 -4.85 5.28 7.66
CA ILE A 69 -4.87 6.72 7.42
C ILE A 69 -4.84 7.02 5.91
N GLN A 70 -4.02 6.30 5.13
CA GLN A 70 -3.99 6.42 3.68
C GLN A 70 -5.32 6.01 3.03
N ALA A 71 -5.94 4.92 3.50
CA ALA A 71 -7.26 4.48 3.03
C ALA A 71 -8.34 5.54 3.29
N ILE A 72 -8.34 6.15 4.48
CA ILE A 72 -9.24 7.26 4.84
C ILE A 72 -8.98 8.47 3.95
N GLY A 73 -7.71 8.84 3.74
CA GLY A 73 -7.33 9.95 2.88
C GLY A 73 -7.84 9.79 1.45
N ASN A 74 -7.63 8.62 0.85
CA ASN A 74 -8.16 8.27 -0.48
C ASN A 74 -9.69 8.29 -0.52
N THR A 75 -10.36 7.81 0.53
CA THR A 75 -11.83 7.85 0.63
C THR A 75 -12.36 9.29 0.69
N VAL A 76 -11.67 10.18 1.40
CA VAL A 76 -12.00 11.61 1.44
C VAL A 76 -11.85 12.25 0.06
N VAL A 77 -10.78 11.93 -0.69
CA VAL A 77 -10.62 12.40 -2.08
C VAL A 77 -11.73 11.85 -2.97
N ALA A 78 -11.96 10.54 -2.98
CA ALA A 78 -12.97 9.91 -3.83
C ALA A 78 -14.39 10.44 -3.55
N SER A 79 -14.78 10.54 -2.28
CA SER A 79 -16.10 11.06 -1.90
C SER A 79 -16.31 12.52 -2.29
N SER A 80 -15.23 13.31 -2.37
CA SER A 80 -15.32 14.71 -2.78
C SER A 80 -15.82 14.88 -4.21
N TYR A 81 -15.45 13.98 -5.12
CA TYR A 81 -15.90 14.00 -6.52
C TYR A 81 -17.37 13.60 -6.69
N ILE A 82 -17.94 12.82 -5.76
CA ILE A 82 -19.30 12.26 -5.89
C ILE A 82 -20.35 13.16 -5.22
N LEU A 83 -20.02 13.78 -4.09
CA LEU A 83 -21.04 14.29 -3.16
C LEU A 83 -21.12 15.81 -3.06
N LEU A 84 -20.17 16.56 -3.65
CA LEU A 84 -19.91 17.94 -3.24
C LEU A 84 -19.86 18.93 -4.41
N GLU A 85 -20.08 20.20 -4.07
CA GLU A 85 -19.86 21.36 -4.95
C GLU A 85 -18.36 21.72 -5.03
N GLU A 86 -17.95 22.38 -6.12
CA GLU A 86 -16.53 22.61 -6.49
C GLU A 86 -15.62 23.16 -5.36
N ASP A 87 -16.12 24.14 -4.59
CA ASP A 87 -15.36 24.79 -3.51
C ASP A 87 -15.08 23.86 -2.33
N LEU A 88 -16.04 22.99 -2.01
CA LEU A 88 -15.92 22.03 -0.93
C LEU A 88 -15.18 20.77 -1.41
N GLU A 89 -15.38 20.38 -2.67
CA GLU A 89 -14.63 19.35 -3.38
C GLU A 89 -13.12 19.62 -3.28
N SER A 90 -12.67 20.79 -3.75
CA SER A 90 -11.24 21.17 -3.74
C SER A 90 -10.62 21.13 -2.34
N LYS A 91 -11.36 21.58 -1.31
CA LYS A 91 -10.88 21.57 0.08
C LYS A 91 -10.73 20.14 0.62
N LEU A 92 -11.63 19.22 0.27
CA LEU A 92 -11.53 17.83 0.69
C LEU A 92 -10.43 17.09 -0.06
N ILE A 93 -10.22 17.35 -1.35
CA ILE A 93 -9.08 16.79 -2.10
C ILE A 93 -7.76 17.16 -1.40
N ILE A 94 -7.58 18.44 -1.04
CA ILE A 94 -6.38 18.91 -0.33
C ILE A 94 -6.20 18.18 1.01
N LYS A 95 -7.27 18.05 1.81
CA LYS A 95 -7.21 17.38 3.12
C LYS A 95 -6.96 15.88 2.99
N GLY A 96 -7.61 15.23 2.03
CA GLY A 96 -7.44 13.81 1.74
C GLY A 96 -5.99 13.51 1.34
N ASN A 97 -5.41 14.31 0.44
CA ASN A 97 -4.00 14.18 0.05
C ASN A 97 -3.04 14.42 1.23
N TRP A 98 -3.33 15.37 2.14
CA TRP A 98 -2.53 15.52 3.36
C TRP A 98 -2.65 14.33 4.31
N LEU A 99 -3.83 13.74 4.45
CA LEU A 99 -4.00 12.50 5.23
C LEU A 99 -3.19 11.35 4.62
N GLN A 100 -3.26 11.16 3.30
CA GLN A 100 -2.45 10.15 2.62
C GLN A 100 -0.94 10.37 2.83
N ALA A 101 -0.47 11.62 2.69
CA ALA A 101 0.93 11.94 2.94
C ALA A 101 1.36 11.61 4.38
N PHE A 102 0.50 11.89 5.35
CA PHE A 102 0.76 11.56 6.75
C PHE A 102 0.77 10.04 6.99
N GLY A 103 -0.21 9.31 6.44
CA GLY A 103 -0.26 7.85 6.54
C GLY A 103 0.99 7.18 5.99
N ALA A 104 1.42 7.59 4.79
CA ALA A 104 2.64 7.08 4.17
C ALA A 104 3.90 7.38 5.01
N LEU A 105 3.99 8.55 5.66
CA LEU A 105 5.10 8.83 6.59
C LEU A 105 5.07 7.96 7.84
N VAL A 106 3.89 7.63 8.37
CA VAL A 106 3.75 6.74 9.52
C VAL A 106 4.24 5.33 9.17
N GLU A 107 3.90 4.82 7.98
CA GLU A 107 4.42 3.53 7.47
C GLU A 107 5.95 3.56 7.30
N ALA A 108 6.49 4.61 6.68
CA ALA A 108 7.95 4.75 6.53
C ALA A 108 8.69 4.79 7.87
N VAL A 109 8.07 5.32 8.93
CA VAL A 109 8.65 5.31 10.28
C VAL A 109 8.65 3.90 10.87
N ASP A 110 7.58 3.11 10.68
CA ASP A 110 7.52 1.72 11.16
C ASP A 110 8.68 0.91 10.58
N GLU A 111 8.86 1.01 9.26
CA GLU A 111 9.92 0.31 8.53
C GLU A 111 11.33 0.68 9.00
N VAL A 112 11.56 1.96 9.30
CA VAL A 112 12.85 2.42 9.86
C VAL A 112 13.08 1.87 11.27
N LEU A 113 12.01 1.68 12.06
CA LEU A 113 12.11 1.18 13.43
C LEU A 113 12.29 -0.34 13.48
N ASP A 114 11.73 -1.07 12.52
CA ASP A 114 11.78 -2.52 12.49
C ASP A 114 13.17 -3.04 12.05
N ASN A 115 13.80 -2.39 11.05
CA ASN A 115 15.20 -2.62 10.63
C ASN A 115 15.58 -4.11 10.47
N SER A 116 14.69 -4.87 9.85
CA SER A 116 14.71 -6.33 9.68
C SER A 116 15.50 -6.79 8.45
N GLY A 117 15.89 -5.90 7.53
CA GLY A 117 16.75 -6.28 6.41
C GLY A 117 16.76 -5.31 5.21
N PRO A 118 17.51 -5.65 4.14
CA PRO A 118 17.55 -4.88 2.90
C PRO A 118 16.17 -4.72 2.22
N GLU A 119 15.25 -5.66 2.44
CA GLU A 119 13.91 -5.73 1.84
C GLU A 119 13.08 -4.47 2.16
N GLN A 120 13.23 -3.91 3.36
CA GLN A 120 12.52 -2.73 3.85
C GLN A 120 12.97 -1.42 3.19
N THR A 121 14.15 -1.42 2.53
CA THR A 121 14.68 -0.21 1.88
C THR A 121 13.72 0.29 0.81
N LEU A 122 13.09 -0.62 0.06
CA LEU A 122 12.12 -0.26 -0.97
C LEU A 122 10.82 0.28 -0.37
N ASN A 123 10.35 -0.28 0.75
CA ASN A 123 9.16 0.21 1.46
C ASN A 123 9.40 1.63 2.01
N ILE A 124 10.54 1.88 2.67
CA ILE A 124 10.93 3.20 3.18
C ILE A 124 10.97 4.23 2.05
N LEU A 125 11.68 3.91 0.96
CA LEU A 125 11.79 4.80 -0.20
C LEU A 125 10.44 5.01 -0.86
N GLY A 126 9.65 3.95 -1.00
CA GLY A 126 8.33 3.98 -1.61
C GLY A 126 7.37 4.86 -0.83
N ASN A 127 7.23 4.62 0.48
CA ASN A 127 6.37 5.38 1.38
C ASN A 127 6.81 6.85 1.51
N THR A 128 8.11 7.12 1.61
CA THR A 128 8.63 8.50 1.59
C THR A 128 8.31 9.20 0.28
N THR A 129 8.48 8.51 -0.85
CA THR A 129 8.17 9.05 -2.18
C THR A 129 6.68 9.32 -2.34
N GLN A 130 5.81 8.41 -1.89
CA GLN A 130 4.36 8.60 -1.85
C GLN A 130 3.97 9.83 -1.02
N ALA A 131 4.57 9.99 0.16
CA ALA A 131 4.32 11.17 1.01
C ALA A 131 4.67 12.49 0.30
N VAL A 132 5.78 12.54 -0.43
CA VAL A 132 6.17 13.70 -1.24
C VAL A 132 5.16 13.95 -2.36
N GLY A 133 4.76 12.90 -3.09
CA GLY A 133 3.77 13.00 -4.17
C GLY A 133 2.42 13.53 -3.70
N ASN A 134 1.91 12.98 -2.61
CA ASN A 134 0.67 13.42 -1.97
C ASN A 134 0.75 14.85 -1.45
N SER A 135 1.90 15.24 -0.88
CA SER A 135 2.16 16.63 -0.48
C SER A 135 2.11 17.59 -1.66
N PHE A 136 2.69 17.21 -2.80
CA PHE A 136 2.66 18.00 -4.03
C PHE A 136 1.24 18.18 -4.56
N GLN A 137 0.43 17.12 -4.58
CA GLN A 137 -0.98 17.20 -4.96
C GLN A 137 -1.78 18.13 -4.03
N ALA A 138 -1.56 18.06 -2.71
CA ALA A 138 -2.22 18.93 -1.75
C ALA A 138 -1.83 20.41 -1.92
N ILE A 139 -0.54 20.70 -2.12
CA ILE A 139 -0.05 22.07 -2.38
C ILE A 139 -0.56 22.57 -3.76
N GLY A 140 -0.60 21.70 -4.76
CA GLY A 140 -1.14 21.98 -6.08
C GLY A 140 -2.63 22.35 -6.03
N GLY A 141 -3.44 21.56 -5.34
CA GLY A 141 -4.85 21.84 -5.09
C GLY A 141 -5.07 23.19 -4.40
N LYS A 142 -4.22 23.55 -3.42
CA LYS A 142 -4.24 24.88 -2.80
C LYS A 142 -3.97 25.99 -3.82
N HIS A 143 -3.00 25.82 -4.72
CA HIS A 143 -2.73 26.80 -5.76
C HIS A 143 -3.90 26.96 -6.75
N ILE A 144 -4.58 25.88 -7.12
CA ILE A 144 -5.79 25.92 -7.95
C ILE A 144 -6.90 26.73 -7.24
N LEU A 145 -7.13 26.46 -5.95
CA LEU A 145 -8.14 27.14 -5.14
C LEU A 145 -7.90 28.67 -5.04
N PHE A 146 -6.64 29.11 -5.06
CA PHE A 146 -6.26 30.52 -5.06
C PHE A 146 -5.98 31.09 -6.46
N ASN A 147 -6.65 30.56 -7.49
CA ASN A 147 -6.60 31.03 -8.88
C ASN A 147 -5.20 31.02 -9.52
N ASN A 148 -4.28 30.17 -9.05
CA ASN A 148 -2.98 29.92 -9.69
C ASN A 148 -2.99 28.54 -10.37
N LYS A 149 -3.81 28.42 -11.42
CA LYS A 149 -4.12 27.16 -12.09
C LYS A 149 -2.88 26.50 -12.71
N ASP A 150 -2.04 27.25 -13.43
CA ASP A 150 -0.87 26.67 -14.11
C ASP A 150 0.12 26.01 -13.14
N LYS A 151 0.47 26.72 -12.06
CA LYS A 151 1.35 26.17 -11.02
C LYS A 151 0.68 25.02 -10.28
N GLY A 152 -0.61 25.17 -9.99
CA GLY A 152 -1.39 24.16 -9.30
C GLY A 152 -1.45 22.85 -10.07
N LEU A 153 -1.79 22.91 -11.36
CA LEU A 153 -1.86 21.76 -12.27
C LEU A 153 -0.48 21.09 -12.42
N PHE A 154 0.59 21.87 -12.58
CA PHE A 154 1.95 21.32 -12.62
C PHE A 154 2.28 20.50 -11.36
N LEU A 155 1.93 21.01 -10.18
CA LEU A 155 2.18 20.34 -8.90
C LEU A 155 1.30 19.10 -8.71
N VAL A 156 0.03 19.16 -9.10
CA VAL A 156 -0.87 17.98 -9.07
C VAL A 156 -0.32 16.88 -9.98
N ILE A 157 -0.05 17.18 -11.26
CA ILE A 157 0.48 16.21 -12.22
C ILE A 157 1.79 15.60 -11.73
N SER A 158 2.73 16.43 -11.29
CA SER A 158 4.02 15.94 -10.79
C SER A 158 3.83 15.08 -9.54
N GLY A 159 2.95 15.51 -8.63
CA GLY A 159 2.66 14.80 -7.41
C GLY A 159 2.03 13.42 -7.65
N SER A 160 1.06 13.31 -8.56
CA SER A 160 0.41 12.02 -8.87
C SER A 160 1.41 11.01 -9.47
N TRP A 161 2.32 11.44 -10.34
CA TRP A 161 3.36 10.55 -10.88
C TRP A 161 4.42 10.17 -9.84
N ILE A 162 4.84 11.11 -8.99
CA ILE A 162 5.75 10.81 -7.87
C ILE A 162 5.09 9.77 -6.94
N GLN A 163 3.81 9.94 -6.61
CA GLN A 163 3.06 8.97 -5.81
C GLN A 163 3.00 7.60 -6.49
N ALA A 164 2.69 7.54 -7.79
CA ALA A 164 2.65 6.28 -8.53
C ALA A 164 4.00 5.54 -8.50
N VAL A 165 5.11 6.25 -8.69
CA VAL A 165 6.46 5.68 -8.57
C VAL A 165 6.70 5.15 -7.16
N GLY A 166 6.39 5.93 -6.13
CA GLY A 166 6.54 5.49 -4.74
C GLY A 166 5.70 4.25 -4.41
N THR A 167 4.50 4.15 -4.96
CA THR A 167 3.60 3.01 -4.76
C THR A 167 4.12 1.75 -5.44
N VAL A 168 4.73 1.87 -6.63
CA VAL A 168 5.40 0.75 -7.31
C VAL A 168 6.60 0.25 -6.49
N LEU A 169 7.41 1.15 -5.94
CA LEU A 169 8.53 0.77 -5.07
C LEU A 169 8.05 0.00 -3.84
N ASN A 170 7.00 0.51 -3.17
CA ASN A 170 6.39 -0.15 -2.02
C ASN A 170 5.82 -1.52 -2.37
N ALA A 171 5.09 -1.63 -3.49
CA ALA A 171 4.51 -2.90 -3.93
C ALA A 171 5.58 -3.94 -4.24
N ILE A 172 6.73 -3.54 -4.81
CA ILE A 172 7.86 -4.46 -5.02
C ILE A 172 8.46 -4.89 -3.67
N GLY A 173 8.74 -3.94 -2.77
CA GLY A 173 9.32 -4.24 -1.45
C GLY A 173 8.44 -5.16 -0.61
N GLN A 174 7.15 -4.85 -0.47
CA GLN A 174 6.18 -5.70 0.23
C GLN A 174 6.02 -7.06 -0.46
N THR A 175 6.08 -7.13 -1.80
CA THR A 175 6.03 -8.44 -2.49
C THR A 175 7.27 -9.28 -2.15
N ASP A 176 8.46 -8.69 -2.13
CA ASP A 176 9.71 -9.39 -1.82
C ASP A 176 9.74 -9.88 -0.36
N GLU A 177 9.31 -9.03 0.58
CA GLU A 177 9.17 -9.35 2.00
C GLU A 177 8.22 -10.52 2.24
N GLU A 178 7.00 -10.45 1.69
CA GLU A 178 6.00 -11.51 1.79
C GLU A 178 6.48 -12.84 1.20
N LEU A 179 7.23 -12.81 0.09
CA LEU A 179 7.81 -14.01 -0.50
C LEU A 179 8.95 -14.59 0.35
N ALA A 180 9.77 -13.74 0.97
CA ALA A 180 10.84 -14.16 1.87
C ALA A 180 10.27 -14.85 3.12
N GLU A 181 9.29 -14.23 3.78
CA GLU A 181 8.62 -14.81 4.95
C GLU A 181 8.00 -16.18 4.66
N ASN A 182 7.30 -16.31 3.53
CA ASN A 182 6.71 -17.59 3.11
C ASN A 182 7.77 -18.69 2.93
N ASN A 183 8.94 -18.35 2.39
CA ASN A 183 10.02 -19.31 2.23
C ASN A 183 10.56 -19.79 3.58
N HIS A 184 10.72 -18.88 4.55
CA HIS A 184 11.14 -19.22 5.91
C HIS A 184 10.10 -20.10 6.63
N VAL A 185 8.81 -19.76 6.54
CA VAL A 185 7.73 -20.56 7.15
C VAL A 185 7.70 -21.98 6.56
N ASN A 186 7.81 -22.12 5.23
CA ASN A 186 7.81 -23.43 4.58
C ASN A 186 9.04 -24.27 4.97
N GLN A 187 10.22 -23.64 5.10
CA GLN A 187 11.42 -24.33 5.57
C GLN A 187 11.25 -24.84 7.00
N ASN A 188 10.79 -24.00 7.93
CA ASN A 188 10.58 -24.41 9.33
C ASN A 188 9.57 -25.56 9.45
N LYS A 189 8.46 -25.48 8.71
CA LYS A 189 7.46 -26.54 8.70
C LYS A 189 8.01 -27.86 8.15
N SER A 190 8.83 -27.80 7.11
CA SER A 190 9.48 -29.01 6.57
C SER A 190 10.44 -29.67 7.57
N VAL A 191 11.11 -28.88 8.41
CA VAL A 191 12.00 -29.36 9.46
C VAL A 191 11.21 -29.99 10.61
N GLU A 192 10.09 -29.38 11.01
CA GLU A 192 9.17 -29.94 12.02
C GLU A 192 8.51 -31.25 11.55
N ASP A 193 8.07 -31.31 10.29
CA ASP A 193 7.50 -32.52 9.71
C ASP A 193 8.55 -33.64 9.63
N ALA A 194 9.81 -33.31 9.29
CA ALA A 194 10.90 -34.27 9.28
C ALA A 194 11.23 -34.77 10.70
N SER A 195 11.34 -33.87 11.69
CA SER A 195 11.69 -34.24 13.07
C SER A 195 10.61 -35.12 13.71
N SER A 196 9.33 -34.79 13.51
CA SER A 196 8.20 -35.59 13.99
C SER A 196 8.15 -36.99 13.35
N PHE A 197 8.48 -37.10 12.06
CA PHE A 197 8.60 -38.39 11.38
C PHE A 197 9.71 -39.27 12.00
N TYR A 198 10.91 -38.72 12.20
CA TYR A 198 12.02 -39.46 12.83
C TYR A 198 11.69 -39.91 14.25
N GLU A 199 10.99 -39.09 15.03
CA GLU A 199 10.57 -39.44 16.38
C GLU A 199 9.56 -40.60 16.39
N GLN A 200 8.59 -40.59 15.48
CA GLN A 200 7.64 -41.69 15.31
C GLN A 200 8.32 -42.99 14.86
N GLU A 201 9.28 -42.92 13.95
CA GLU A 201 10.01 -44.10 13.46
C GLU A 201 10.88 -44.72 14.56
N ASN A 202 11.56 -43.89 15.36
CA ASN A 202 12.32 -44.36 16.52
C ASN A 202 11.43 -45.03 17.58
N LEU A 203 10.25 -44.46 17.86
CA LEU A 203 9.29 -45.07 18.79
C LEU A 203 8.78 -46.42 18.29
N LYS A 204 8.55 -46.54 16.99
CA LYS A 204 8.14 -47.80 16.35
C LYS A 204 9.22 -48.87 16.46
N HIS A 205 10.48 -48.52 16.14
CA HIS A 205 11.61 -49.42 16.30
C HIS A 205 11.81 -49.87 17.76
N ALA A 206 11.71 -48.95 18.72
CA ALA A 206 11.82 -49.30 20.15
C ALA A 206 10.72 -50.27 20.61
N TRP A 207 9.50 -50.13 20.08
CA TRP A 207 8.40 -51.04 20.37
C TRP A 207 8.61 -52.42 19.73
N GLU A 208 9.06 -52.48 18.48
CA GLU A 208 9.41 -53.72 17.78
C GLU A 208 10.55 -54.47 18.49
N GLU A 209 11.59 -53.77 18.96
CA GLU A 209 12.66 -54.40 19.74
C GLU A 209 12.17 -54.95 21.07
N ARG A 210 11.32 -54.21 21.80
CA ARG A 210 10.76 -54.67 23.08
C ARG A 210 9.92 -55.94 22.91
N ASN A 211 9.16 -56.05 21.83
CA ASN A 211 8.31 -57.22 21.55
C ASN A 211 9.08 -58.46 21.07
N LYS A 212 10.39 -58.38 20.77
CA LYS A 212 11.20 -59.58 20.48
C LYS A 212 11.54 -60.40 21.74
N TYR A 213 11.33 -59.83 22.93
CA TYR A 213 11.69 -60.45 24.21
C TYR A 213 10.48 -60.90 25.05
N TYR A 214 9.27 -60.81 24.49
CA TYR A 214 8.01 -61.34 25.04
C TYR A 214 7.41 -62.36 24.07
#